data_AF-A0A2G9S7M7-F1
#
_entry.id   AF-A0A2G9S7M7-F1
#
_cell.length_a   1.000
_cell.length_b   1.000
_cell.length_c   1.000
_cell.angle_alpha   90.00
_cell.angle_beta   90.00
_cell.angle_gamma   90.00
#
_symmetry.space_group_name_H-M   'P 1'
#
loop_
_entity.id
_entity.type
_entity.pdbx_description
1 polymer ?
#
loop_
_entity_poly.entity_id
_entity_poly.type
_entity_poly.pdbx_seq_one_letter_code
_entity_poly.pdbx_strand_id
1 'polypeptide(L)'
;MSAPRESGSPTGHSRRGGARSTAEGPQKKRIGATLCKTNCTKENLSFFLSPSVARWPQVMEVLSWQFSSVTKRGLHGDQLNMLEEKLLGPNPTDDCIPWTKFCKENLNDKTFPFWLWIEGILELIKKHLLCLWNDGCIMGFISKERERMLLKDKEPGTFLLRFSESSKEGAITFTWVERSQNEPVFHSVEPYTKKELSAVTFPDIIRNYKVMAAENIPENPLKFLYPDTPKDVAFGRYYSRPTDVSEPMDLDGPKATGYIKTELISVSEVHPSRLTTADSLLPMSPDEYAHLERLVPEGLMDSYSN
;
A
#
# COMPACT_ATOMS: atom_id res chain seq x y z
N MET A 1 47.48 9.33 -73.19
CA MET A 1 47.23 10.28 -72.09
C MET A 1 45.78 10.74 -72.22
N SER A 2 45.02 10.58 -71.16
CA SER A 2 43.58 10.33 -71.17
C SER A 2 42.71 11.55 -71.44
N ALA A 3 41.56 11.32 -72.10
CA ALA A 3 40.50 12.28 -72.37
C ALA A 3 39.74 12.69 -71.10
N PRO A 4 39.14 13.90 -71.04
CA PRO A 4 38.10 14.23 -70.06
C PRO A 4 36.71 13.99 -70.68
N ARG A 5 35.81 13.36 -69.92
CA ARG A 5 34.36 13.36 -70.18
C ARG A 5 33.66 13.99 -69.00
N GLU A 6 33.18 15.21 -69.19
CA GLU A 6 32.04 15.77 -68.46
C GLU A 6 30.75 15.40 -69.20
N SER A 7 29.74 14.93 -68.46
CA SER A 7 28.32 15.20 -68.72
C SER A 7 27.45 14.44 -67.71
N GLY A 8 26.56 15.17 -67.04
CA GLY A 8 25.47 14.57 -66.26
C GLY A 8 25.00 15.41 -65.08
N SER A 9 24.20 16.45 -65.33
CA SER A 9 23.10 16.84 -64.42
C SER A 9 21.85 16.05 -64.89
N PRO A 10 20.89 15.67 -64.02
CA PRO A 10 19.89 16.64 -63.56
C PRO A 10 19.24 16.42 -62.16
N THR A 11 18.82 17.54 -61.57
CA THR A 11 17.63 17.78 -60.74
C THR A 11 17.20 16.76 -59.66
N GLY A 12 17.28 17.20 -58.39
CA GLY A 12 16.53 16.63 -57.27
C GLY A 12 16.11 17.72 -56.29
N HIS A 13 14.81 18.03 -56.25
CA HIS A 13 14.17 18.90 -55.27
C HIS A 13 14.22 18.32 -53.86
N SER A 14 14.19 19.24 -52.88
CA SER A 14 13.41 19.16 -51.64
C SER A 14 14.09 18.74 -50.33
N ARG A 15 13.92 19.67 -49.38
CA ARG A 15 13.69 19.50 -47.93
C ARG A 15 14.88 19.38 -46.99
N ARG A 16 15.11 20.54 -46.33
CA ARG A 16 15.48 20.73 -44.92
C ARG A 16 15.34 19.45 -44.08
N GLY A 17 16.47 18.88 -43.69
CA GLY A 17 16.56 17.91 -42.61
C GLY A 17 16.25 18.59 -41.28
N GLY A 18 14.99 18.44 -40.85
CA GLY A 18 14.54 18.80 -39.51
C GLY A 18 15.18 17.92 -38.45
N ALA A 19 15.29 18.49 -37.26
CA ALA A 19 15.89 17.94 -36.06
C ALA A 19 15.50 16.48 -35.79
N ARG A 20 16.52 15.68 -35.46
CA ARG A 20 16.43 14.30 -35.02
C ARG A 20 15.70 14.24 -33.68
N SER A 21 14.39 14.04 -33.72
CA SER A 21 13.52 13.78 -32.57
C SER A 21 13.90 12.45 -31.92
N THR A 22 14.72 12.50 -30.88
CA THR A 22 15.06 11.36 -30.04
C THR A 22 13.88 11.00 -29.13
N ALA A 23 13.19 9.91 -29.47
CA ALA A 23 12.56 8.94 -28.56
C ALA A 23 11.77 9.43 -27.30
N GLU A 24 11.12 10.61 -27.31
CA GLU A 24 10.25 11.06 -26.20
C GLU A 24 8.77 10.59 -26.30
N GLY A 25 8.46 9.70 -27.24
CA GLY A 25 7.12 9.54 -27.81
C GLY A 25 6.04 8.81 -26.99
N PRO A 26 6.27 7.68 -26.29
CA PRO A 26 5.14 6.87 -25.82
C PRO A 26 4.53 7.33 -24.48
N GLN A 27 5.38 7.63 -23.50
CA GLN A 27 4.93 7.87 -22.12
C GLN A 27 4.40 9.29 -21.91
N LYS A 28 5.07 10.31 -22.49
CA LYS A 28 4.55 11.69 -22.53
C LYS A 28 3.20 11.80 -23.23
N LYS A 29 3.03 11.07 -24.35
CA LYS A 29 1.73 11.01 -25.06
C LYS A 29 0.67 10.30 -24.24
N ARG A 30 1.01 9.30 -23.42
CA ARG A 30 0.05 8.58 -22.58
C ARG A 30 -0.40 9.43 -21.39
N ILE A 31 0.53 10.10 -20.71
CA ILE A 31 0.23 11.02 -19.60
C ILE A 31 -0.54 12.22 -20.13
N GLY A 32 -0.02 12.85 -21.19
CA GLY A 32 -0.67 13.94 -21.89
C GLY A 32 -2.03 13.55 -22.46
N ALA A 33 -2.24 12.32 -22.96
CA ALA A 33 -3.55 11.87 -23.43
C ALA A 33 -4.51 11.51 -22.28
N THR A 34 -4.04 10.96 -21.16
CA THR A 34 -4.88 10.72 -19.98
C THR A 34 -5.32 12.05 -19.34
N LEU A 35 -4.44 13.06 -19.33
CA LEU A 35 -4.77 14.43 -18.88
C LEU A 35 -5.61 15.22 -19.91
N CYS A 36 -5.28 15.13 -21.20
CA CYS A 36 -6.04 15.80 -22.28
C CYS A 36 -7.44 15.20 -22.46
N LYS A 37 -7.64 13.91 -22.16
CA LYS A 37 -8.97 13.27 -22.19
C LYS A 37 -9.92 13.79 -21.10
N THR A 38 -9.41 14.38 -20.03
CA THR A 38 -10.21 14.77 -18.87
C THR A 38 -10.65 16.24 -18.87
N ASN A 39 -9.86 17.19 -19.40
CA ASN A 39 -10.34 18.46 -20.01
C ASN A 39 -9.15 19.38 -20.33
N CYS A 40 -8.93 19.70 -21.62
CA CYS A 40 -8.00 20.76 -22.03
C CYS A 40 -8.77 22.01 -22.44
N THR A 41 -8.72 23.07 -21.64
CA THR A 41 -8.82 24.43 -22.20
C THR A 41 -7.51 24.73 -22.95
N LYS A 42 -7.58 25.53 -24.03
CA LYS A 42 -6.48 25.77 -25.00
C LYS A 42 -5.15 26.22 -24.37
N GLU A 43 -5.15 26.70 -23.14
CA GLU A 43 -3.98 27.16 -22.39
C GLU A 43 -3.12 26.02 -21.81
N ASN A 44 -3.67 24.80 -21.66
CA ASN A 44 -2.96 23.66 -21.05
C ASN A 44 -2.12 22.83 -22.03
N LEU A 45 -2.26 23.04 -23.35
CA LEU A 45 -1.52 22.29 -24.36
C LEU A 45 -0.05 22.74 -24.44
N SER A 46 0.25 24.02 -24.20
CA SER A 46 1.63 24.56 -24.23
C SER A 46 2.51 24.00 -23.11
N PHE A 47 1.93 23.71 -21.94
CA PHE A 47 2.59 23.09 -20.80
C PHE A 47 3.21 21.70 -21.11
N PHE A 48 2.56 20.92 -21.99
CA PHE A 48 3.06 19.59 -22.40
C PHE A 48 3.96 19.62 -23.64
N LEU A 49 3.92 20.71 -24.41
CA LEU A 49 4.68 20.87 -25.64
C LEU A 49 6.07 21.50 -25.39
N SER A 50 6.27 22.23 -24.29
CA SER A 50 7.60 22.60 -23.77
C SER A 50 7.66 22.39 -22.25
N PRO A 51 8.46 21.46 -21.72
CA PRO A 51 8.44 21.13 -20.29
C PRO A 51 9.24 22.19 -19.52
N SER A 52 8.58 23.28 -19.13
CA SER A 52 9.28 24.41 -18.51
C SER A 52 9.12 24.51 -17.00
N VAL A 53 8.71 23.44 -16.30
CA VAL A 53 8.42 23.37 -14.83
C VAL A 53 6.94 23.63 -14.51
N ALA A 54 6.39 22.84 -13.57
CA ALA A 54 5.03 22.94 -13.05
C ALA A 54 5.04 23.46 -11.62
N ARG A 55 4.03 24.21 -11.17
CA ARG A 55 3.91 24.53 -9.74
C ARG A 55 3.10 23.48 -8.99
N TRP A 56 3.43 23.22 -7.73
CA TRP A 56 2.74 22.25 -6.89
C TRP A 56 1.21 22.45 -6.84
N PRO A 57 0.66 23.67 -6.69
CA PRO A 57 -0.80 23.90 -6.75
C PRO A 57 -1.47 23.36 -8.02
N GLN A 58 -0.80 23.45 -9.17
CA GLN A 58 -1.32 22.91 -10.43
C GLN A 58 -1.24 21.38 -10.45
N VAL A 59 -0.15 20.82 -9.93
CA VAL A 59 0.04 19.36 -9.85
C VAL A 59 -0.96 18.72 -8.89
N MET A 60 -1.22 19.32 -7.72
CA MET A 60 -2.20 18.79 -6.76
C MET A 60 -3.62 18.80 -7.33
N GLU A 61 -4.00 19.84 -8.06
CA GLU A 61 -5.32 19.94 -8.70
C GLU A 61 -5.48 18.83 -9.74
N VAL A 62 -4.48 18.68 -10.61
CA VAL A 62 -4.43 17.59 -11.60
C VAL A 62 -4.50 16.22 -10.93
N LEU A 63 -3.71 15.97 -9.88
CA LEU A 63 -3.74 14.69 -9.15
C LEU A 63 -5.13 14.45 -8.56
N SER A 64 -5.71 15.43 -7.87
CA SER A 64 -7.05 15.30 -7.28
C SER A 64 -8.12 15.00 -8.35
N TRP A 65 -8.02 15.63 -9.53
CA TRP A 65 -8.88 15.33 -10.67
C TRP A 65 -8.67 13.92 -11.23
N GLN A 66 -7.44 13.43 -11.31
CA GLN A 66 -7.18 12.06 -11.75
C GLN A 66 -7.89 11.06 -10.83
N PHE A 67 -7.79 11.23 -9.51
CA PHE A 67 -8.51 10.39 -8.55
C PHE A 67 -10.03 10.53 -8.66
N SER A 68 -10.54 11.75 -8.83
CA SER A 68 -11.98 12.03 -8.98
C SER A 68 -12.55 11.56 -10.33
N SER A 69 -11.72 11.37 -11.35
CA SER A 69 -12.17 10.86 -12.65
C SER A 69 -12.34 9.34 -12.66
N VAL A 70 -11.58 8.64 -11.82
CA VAL A 70 -11.59 7.18 -11.70
C VAL A 70 -12.47 6.72 -10.53
N THR A 71 -12.63 7.56 -9.52
CA THR A 71 -13.32 7.26 -8.26
C THR A 71 -14.33 8.35 -7.91
N LYS A 72 -15.14 8.18 -6.86
CA LYS A 72 -16.13 9.18 -6.45
C LYS A 72 -15.54 10.33 -5.61
N ARG A 73 -14.24 10.29 -5.27
CA ARG A 73 -13.59 11.29 -4.44
C ARG A 73 -12.16 11.60 -4.89
N GLY A 74 -11.73 12.84 -4.69
CA GLY A 74 -10.36 13.27 -4.90
C GLY A 74 -9.45 12.99 -3.72
N LEU A 75 -8.29 13.64 -3.75
CA LEU A 75 -7.31 13.60 -2.67
C LEU A 75 -7.61 14.67 -1.62
N HIS A 76 -7.40 14.32 -0.35
CA HIS A 76 -7.58 15.22 0.80
C HIS A 76 -6.31 16.05 1.04
N GLY A 77 -6.42 17.18 1.74
CA GLY A 77 -5.28 18.06 2.03
C GLY A 77 -4.10 17.31 2.65
N ASP A 78 -4.34 16.43 3.63
CA ASP A 78 -3.28 15.62 4.24
C ASP A 78 -2.62 14.64 3.28
N GLN A 79 -3.39 14.06 2.36
CA GLN A 79 -2.88 13.16 1.33
C GLN A 79 -2.01 13.93 0.33
N LEU A 80 -2.44 15.14 -0.05
CA LEU A 80 -1.69 16.02 -0.92
C LEU A 80 -0.40 16.47 -0.26
N ASN A 81 -0.43 16.90 1.00
CA ASN A 81 0.77 17.32 1.74
C ASN A 81 1.82 16.21 1.79
N MET A 82 1.42 14.95 1.97
CA MET A 82 2.34 13.82 1.92
C MET A 82 2.96 13.62 0.52
N LEU A 83 2.18 13.80 -0.54
CA LEU A 83 2.67 13.72 -1.91
C LEU A 83 3.62 14.89 -2.26
N GLU A 84 3.36 16.07 -1.71
CA GLU A 84 4.22 17.26 -1.83
C GLU A 84 5.57 16.99 -1.20
N GLU A 85 5.59 16.59 0.06
CA GLU A 85 6.79 16.25 0.81
C GLU A 85 7.59 15.15 0.08
N LYS A 86 6.88 14.20 -0.53
CA LYS A 86 7.52 13.13 -1.29
C LYS A 86 8.15 13.60 -2.59
N LEU A 87 7.57 14.59 -3.26
CA LEU A 87 8.08 15.13 -4.52
C LEU A 87 9.13 16.21 -4.32
N LEU A 88 8.96 17.10 -3.36
CA LEU A 88 9.80 18.27 -3.14
C LEU A 88 10.80 18.09 -1.99
N GLY A 89 10.53 17.15 -1.08
CA GLY A 89 11.28 16.97 0.16
C GLY A 89 10.68 17.75 1.33
N PRO A 90 11.23 17.58 2.55
CA PRO A 90 10.80 18.33 3.71
C PRO A 90 11.15 19.82 3.56
N ASN A 91 10.16 20.70 3.75
CA ASN A 91 10.27 22.16 3.60
C ASN A 91 10.74 22.62 2.21
N PRO A 92 9.88 22.56 1.18
CA PRO A 92 10.21 23.07 -0.14
C PRO A 92 10.56 24.56 -0.08
N THR A 93 11.72 24.93 -0.64
CA THR A 93 12.09 26.34 -0.86
C THR A 93 11.50 26.89 -2.16
N ASP A 94 11.03 26.01 -3.04
CA ASP A 94 10.38 26.33 -4.31
C ASP A 94 9.29 25.29 -4.60
N ASP A 95 8.12 25.77 -5.02
CA ASP A 95 6.96 24.95 -5.39
C ASP A 95 7.07 24.39 -6.81
N CYS A 96 8.19 24.67 -7.49
CA CYS A 96 8.48 24.27 -8.84
C CYS A 96 8.91 22.80 -8.94
N ILE A 97 8.14 22.03 -9.70
CA ILE A 97 8.37 20.62 -10.01
C ILE A 97 8.77 20.49 -11.49
N PRO A 98 10.03 20.14 -11.78
CA PRO A 98 10.44 19.76 -13.12
C PRO A 98 9.63 18.56 -13.60
N TRP A 99 9.20 18.57 -14.86
CA TRP A 99 8.48 17.44 -15.46
C TRP A 99 9.29 16.13 -15.41
N THR A 100 10.62 16.24 -15.46
CA THR A 100 11.52 15.10 -15.30
C THR A 100 11.34 14.46 -13.93
N LYS A 101 11.30 15.24 -12.86
CA LYS A 101 11.06 14.77 -11.48
C LYS A 101 9.71 14.06 -11.34
N PHE A 102 8.68 14.57 -12.00
CA PHE A 102 7.32 14.01 -11.91
C PHE A 102 7.15 12.69 -12.70
N CYS A 103 7.72 12.58 -13.90
CA CYS A 103 7.41 11.47 -14.82
C CYS A 103 8.58 10.61 -15.29
N LYS A 104 9.84 11.04 -15.10
CA LYS A 104 11.01 10.37 -15.69
C LYS A 104 12.04 9.94 -14.65
N GLU A 105 12.33 10.81 -13.69
CA GLU A 105 13.28 10.54 -12.63
C GLU A 105 12.68 9.58 -11.62
N ASN A 106 13.56 8.78 -11.03
CA ASN A 106 13.16 7.85 -10.00
C ASN A 106 12.83 8.60 -8.70
N LEU A 107 11.77 8.15 -8.03
CA LEU A 107 11.34 8.71 -6.76
C LEU A 107 12.32 8.30 -5.66
N ASN A 108 12.85 9.26 -4.89
CA ASN A 108 13.66 9.10 -3.65
C ASN A 108 14.01 7.64 -3.29
N ASP A 109 15.19 7.17 -3.74
CA ASP A 109 15.75 5.83 -3.51
C ASP A 109 14.98 4.63 -4.11
N LYS A 110 14.05 4.87 -5.04
CA LYS A 110 13.30 3.85 -5.79
C LYS A 110 13.81 3.69 -7.21
N THR A 111 13.30 2.68 -7.90
CA THR A 111 13.66 2.35 -9.28
C THR A 111 12.57 2.75 -10.28
N PHE A 112 11.58 3.53 -9.85
CA PHE A 112 10.44 3.95 -10.66
C PHE A 112 10.08 5.43 -10.45
N PRO A 113 9.48 6.08 -11.47
CA PRO A 113 9.00 7.46 -11.35
C PRO A 113 7.75 7.63 -10.50
N PHE A 114 7.58 8.82 -9.93
CA PHE A 114 6.42 9.21 -9.13
C PHE A 114 5.09 8.96 -9.85
N TRP A 115 4.96 9.40 -11.10
CA TRP A 115 3.73 9.24 -11.85
C TRP A 115 3.33 7.76 -12.04
N LEU A 116 4.30 6.88 -12.32
CA LEU A 116 4.00 5.45 -12.49
C LEU A 116 3.50 4.81 -11.20
N TRP A 117 4.00 5.27 -10.05
CA TRP A 117 3.51 4.84 -8.74
C TRP A 117 2.06 5.27 -8.49
N ILE A 118 1.72 6.53 -8.81
CA ILE A 118 0.35 7.03 -8.74
C ILE A 118 -0.58 6.26 -9.69
N GLU A 119 -0.16 6.00 -10.93
CA GLU A 119 -0.93 5.16 -11.87
C GLU A 119 -1.13 3.75 -11.32
N GLY A 120 -0.10 3.14 -10.73
CA GLY A 120 -0.18 1.83 -10.10
C GLY A 120 -1.23 1.79 -8.99
N ILE A 121 -1.24 2.80 -8.12
CA ILE A 121 -2.25 2.97 -7.06
C ILE A 121 -3.64 3.20 -7.64
N LEU A 122 -3.80 4.08 -8.63
CA LEU A 122 -5.10 4.32 -9.27
C LEU A 122 -5.67 3.05 -9.88
N GLU A 123 -4.84 2.25 -10.55
CA GLU A 123 -5.26 0.98 -11.12
C GLU A 123 -5.64 -0.04 -10.02
N LEU A 124 -4.88 -0.08 -8.92
CA LEU A 124 -5.18 -0.91 -7.75
C LEU A 124 -6.55 -0.54 -7.16
N ILE A 125 -6.81 0.76 -6.96
CA ILE A 125 -8.10 1.25 -6.45
C ILE A 125 -9.22 0.86 -7.40
N LYS A 126 -9.07 1.17 -8.70
CA LYS A 126 -10.09 0.91 -9.70
C LYS A 126 -10.51 -0.55 -9.75
N LYS A 127 -9.56 -1.48 -9.59
CA LYS A 127 -9.82 -2.92 -9.72
C LYS A 127 -10.30 -3.57 -8.42
N HIS A 128 -9.71 -3.23 -7.27
CA HIS A 128 -9.91 -4.00 -6.04
C HIS A 128 -10.45 -3.20 -4.85
N LEU A 129 -10.26 -1.88 -4.83
CA LEU A 129 -10.52 -1.07 -3.63
C LEU A 129 -11.52 0.06 -3.85
N LEU A 130 -12.23 0.07 -4.99
CA LEU A 130 -13.05 1.20 -5.42
C LEU A 130 -14.10 1.59 -4.37
N CYS A 131 -14.82 0.62 -3.82
CA CYS A 131 -15.85 0.88 -2.81
C CYS A 131 -15.25 1.37 -1.49
N LEU A 132 -14.16 0.74 -1.02
CA LEU A 132 -13.46 1.12 0.21
C LEU A 132 -12.86 2.53 0.14
N TRP A 133 -12.31 2.89 -1.03
CA TRP A 133 -11.80 4.22 -1.28
C TRP A 133 -12.94 5.24 -1.24
N ASN A 134 -14.02 5.00 -1.97
CA ASN A 134 -15.16 5.93 -2.04
C ASN A 134 -15.80 6.20 -0.67
N ASP A 135 -15.98 5.16 0.14
CA ASP A 135 -16.53 5.28 1.50
C ASP A 135 -15.52 5.88 2.50
N GLY A 136 -14.28 6.14 2.09
CA GLY A 136 -13.28 6.77 2.94
C GLY A 136 -12.64 5.86 3.98
N CYS A 137 -12.75 4.55 3.81
CA CYS A 137 -12.10 3.60 4.71
C CYS A 137 -10.57 3.62 4.57
N ILE A 138 -10.06 4.10 3.43
CA ILE A 138 -8.63 4.12 3.09
C ILE A 138 -8.07 5.52 3.28
N MET A 139 -7.11 5.68 4.20
CA MET A 139 -6.36 6.93 4.34
C MET A 139 -5.36 7.12 3.19
N GLY A 140 -4.77 6.03 2.69
CA GLY A 140 -4.06 6.01 1.41
C GLY A 140 -2.67 6.62 1.49
N PHE A 141 -2.55 7.93 1.27
CA PHE A 141 -1.28 8.64 1.22
C PHE A 141 -0.92 9.21 2.58
N ILE A 142 -0.07 8.49 3.31
CA ILE A 142 0.43 8.90 4.62
C ILE A 142 1.84 8.32 4.82
N SER A 143 2.74 9.11 5.42
CA SER A 143 4.10 8.67 5.72
C SER A 143 4.12 7.73 6.93
N LYS A 144 5.15 6.89 7.01
CA LYS A 144 5.36 5.97 8.15
C LYS A 144 5.48 6.69 9.50
N GLU A 145 5.95 7.93 9.50
CA GLU A 145 6.05 8.72 10.70
C GLU A 145 4.68 9.25 11.11
N ARG A 146 3.94 9.82 10.16
CA ARG A 146 2.61 10.38 10.41
C ARG A 146 1.60 9.32 10.82
N GLU A 147 1.64 8.13 10.22
CA GLU A 147 0.74 7.03 10.63
C GLU A 147 0.97 6.63 12.10
N ARG A 148 2.23 6.60 12.55
CA ARG A 148 2.57 6.27 13.94
C ARG A 148 2.09 7.34 14.89
N MET A 149 2.24 8.61 14.52
CA MET A 149 1.70 9.72 15.32
C MET A 149 0.17 9.64 15.45
N LEU A 150 -0.55 9.31 14.38
CA LEU A 150 -2.02 9.19 14.43
C LEU A 150 -2.50 8.00 15.26
N LEU A 151 -1.72 6.91 15.30
CA LEU A 151 -2.07 5.70 16.03
C LEU A 151 -1.56 5.69 17.48
N LYS A 152 -0.59 6.54 17.85
CA LYS A 152 0.07 6.54 19.17
C LYS A 152 -0.92 6.69 20.32
N ASP A 153 -1.90 7.58 20.17
CA ASP A 153 -2.87 7.92 21.21
C ASP A 153 -4.23 7.23 21.00
N LYS A 154 -4.25 6.11 20.26
CA LYS A 154 -5.47 5.35 19.94
C LYS A 154 -5.56 4.04 20.70
N GLU A 155 -6.78 3.52 20.79
CA GLU A 155 -7.08 2.25 21.45
C GLU A 155 -6.33 1.08 20.79
N PRO A 156 -5.84 0.10 21.57
CA PRO A 156 -5.20 -1.09 21.03
C PRO A 156 -6.09 -1.82 20.03
N GLY A 157 -5.51 -2.19 18.90
CA GLY A 157 -6.21 -2.77 17.75
C GLY A 157 -6.86 -1.75 16.82
N THR A 158 -6.62 -0.45 17.04
CA THR A 158 -6.89 0.57 16.02
C THR A 158 -5.90 0.41 14.87
N PHE A 159 -6.42 0.37 13.65
CA PHE A 159 -5.62 0.20 12.45
C PHE A 159 -5.92 1.25 11.38
N LEU A 160 -4.95 1.44 10.50
CA LEU A 160 -4.97 2.42 9.43
C LEU A 160 -4.55 1.78 8.12
N LEU A 161 -5.24 2.12 7.04
CA LEU A 161 -4.96 1.63 5.69
C LEU A 161 -4.16 2.64 4.88
N ARG A 162 -3.01 2.23 4.32
CA ARG A 162 -2.18 3.07 3.46
C ARG A 162 -1.66 2.36 2.23
N PHE A 163 -1.29 3.13 1.22
CA PHE A 163 -0.63 2.61 0.03
C PHE A 163 0.87 2.39 0.29
N SER A 164 1.40 1.34 -0.31
CA SER A 164 2.82 1.06 -0.27
C SER A 164 3.59 2.07 -1.10
N GLU A 165 4.58 2.68 -0.48
CA GLU A 165 5.50 3.61 -1.09
C GLU A 165 6.60 2.93 -1.91
N SER A 166 6.78 1.62 -1.76
CA SER A 166 7.86 0.84 -2.39
C SER A 166 7.39 0.00 -3.56
N SER A 167 6.08 -0.09 -3.83
CA SER A 167 5.53 -0.92 -4.90
C SER A 167 5.18 -0.09 -6.13
N LYS A 168 5.87 -0.32 -7.25
CA LYS A 168 5.60 0.32 -8.54
C LYS A 168 4.17 0.06 -9.04
N GLU A 169 3.69 -1.17 -8.86
CA GLU A 169 2.38 -1.59 -9.40
C GLU A 169 1.20 -1.18 -8.50
N GLY A 170 1.48 -0.50 -7.39
CA GLY A 170 0.53 -0.23 -6.32
C GLY A 170 0.36 -1.45 -5.42
N ALA A 171 0.42 -1.22 -4.12
CA ALA A 171 0.04 -2.19 -3.11
C ALA A 171 -0.61 -1.47 -1.94
N ILE A 172 -1.43 -2.17 -1.16
CA ILE A 172 -2.06 -1.65 0.06
C ILE A 172 -1.53 -2.42 1.27
N THR A 173 -1.26 -1.72 2.35
CA THR A 173 -0.87 -2.30 3.63
C THR A 173 -1.72 -1.67 4.73
N PHE A 174 -1.72 -2.28 5.90
CA PHE A 174 -2.31 -1.72 7.08
C PHE A 174 -1.34 -1.79 8.25
N THR A 175 -1.48 -0.80 9.12
CA THR A 175 -0.68 -0.67 10.34
C THR A 175 -1.62 -0.60 11.52
N TRP A 176 -1.36 -1.37 12.58
CA TRP A 176 -2.14 -1.34 13.82
C TRP A 176 -1.25 -1.05 15.02
N VAL A 177 -1.86 -0.47 16.05
CA VAL A 177 -1.22 -0.23 17.34
C VAL A 177 -1.62 -1.31 18.35
N GLU A 178 -0.65 -1.78 19.11
CA GLU A 178 -0.81 -2.68 20.24
C GLU A 178 -0.16 -2.04 21.47
N ARG A 179 -0.78 -2.15 22.64
CA ARG A 179 -0.20 -1.61 23.89
C ARG A 179 0.50 -2.74 24.63
N SER A 180 1.83 -2.73 24.63
CA SER A 180 2.64 -3.70 25.37
C SER A 180 3.28 -3.01 26.57
N GLN A 181 2.89 -3.43 27.78
CA GLN A 181 3.44 -3.13 29.12
C GLN A 181 3.71 -1.66 29.52
N ASN A 182 4.04 -0.74 28.62
CA ASN A 182 4.07 0.72 28.83
C ASN A 182 4.17 1.56 27.53
N GLU A 183 4.50 0.97 26.37
CA GLU A 183 4.70 1.72 25.11
C GLU A 183 3.82 1.18 23.96
N PRO A 184 3.31 2.05 23.06
CA PRO A 184 2.59 1.63 21.87
C PRO A 184 3.55 0.99 20.86
N VAL A 185 3.29 -0.26 20.49
CA VAL A 185 4.01 -1.00 19.46
C VAL A 185 3.19 -0.93 18.16
N PHE A 186 3.86 -0.55 17.07
CA PHE A 186 3.23 -0.47 15.75
C PHE A 186 3.64 -1.66 14.90
N HIS A 187 2.65 -2.34 14.34
CA HIS A 187 2.85 -3.48 13.46
C HIS A 187 2.32 -3.15 12.08
N SER A 188 3.05 -3.52 11.03
CA SER A 188 2.63 -3.33 9.64
C SER A 188 2.80 -4.63 8.89
N VAL A 189 1.78 -5.00 8.11
CA VAL A 189 1.85 -6.18 7.24
C VAL A 189 2.64 -5.90 5.96
N GLU A 190 3.13 -6.97 5.35
CA GLU A 190 3.65 -6.89 3.98
C GLU A 190 2.55 -6.34 3.05
N PRO A 191 2.88 -5.41 2.12
CA PRO A 191 1.87 -4.82 1.26
C PRO A 191 1.24 -5.81 0.27
N TYR A 192 -0.08 -5.88 0.25
CA TYR A 192 -0.85 -6.68 -0.70
C TYR A 192 -0.88 -6.01 -2.06
N THR A 193 -0.36 -6.72 -3.04
CA THR A 193 -0.35 -6.40 -4.46
C THR A 193 -1.65 -6.85 -5.15
N LYS A 194 -1.82 -6.47 -6.42
CA LYS A 194 -2.93 -6.94 -7.26
C LYS A 194 -3.04 -8.46 -7.30
N LYS A 195 -1.93 -9.19 -7.19
CA LYS A 195 -1.91 -10.65 -7.24
C LYS A 195 -2.63 -11.26 -6.03
N GLU A 196 -2.34 -10.78 -4.83
CA GLU A 196 -2.98 -11.26 -3.60
C GLU A 196 -4.44 -10.82 -3.53
N LEU A 197 -4.72 -9.58 -3.94
CA LEU A 197 -6.08 -9.02 -3.95
C LEU A 197 -6.99 -9.62 -5.03
N SER A 198 -6.41 -10.34 -5.99
CA SER A 198 -7.16 -11.13 -6.95
C SER A 198 -7.55 -12.51 -6.39
N ALA A 199 -6.80 -13.02 -5.42
CA ALA A 199 -7.08 -14.30 -4.76
C ALA A 199 -8.08 -14.14 -3.61
N VAL A 200 -7.96 -13.06 -2.83
CA VAL A 200 -8.84 -12.76 -1.69
C VAL A 200 -9.17 -11.28 -1.70
N THR A 201 -10.44 -10.93 -1.44
CA THR A 201 -10.83 -9.52 -1.38
C THR A 201 -10.19 -8.84 -0.17
N PHE A 202 -9.84 -7.56 -0.29
CA PHE A 202 -9.23 -6.83 0.82
C PHE A 202 -10.08 -6.81 2.11
N PRO A 203 -11.42 -6.61 2.04
CA PRO A 203 -12.28 -6.73 3.22
C PRO A 203 -12.20 -8.09 3.91
N ASP A 204 -12.15 -9.18 3.13
CA ASP A 204 -12.05 -10.53 3.69
C ASP A 204 -10.67 -10.78 4.32
N ILE A 205 -9.60 -10.21 3.75
CA ILE A 205 -8.27 -10.19 4.38
C ILE A 205 -8.36 -9.52 5.76
N ILE A 206 -8.94 -8.31 5.84
CA ILE A 206 -9.08 -7.56 7.09
C ILE A 206 -9.96 -8.31 8.12
N ARG A 207 -11.02 -8.98 7.66
CA ARG A 207 -11.92 -9.77 8.50
C ARG A 207 -11.20 -10.97 9.12
N ASN A 208 -10.50 -11.73 8.28
CA ASN A 208 -9.94 -13.03 8.63
C ASN A 208 -8.46 -12.94 9.05
N TYR A 209 -7.89 -11.73 9.13
CA TYR A 209 -6.52 -11.52 9.55
C TYR A 209 -6.31 -12.02 10.98
N LYS A 210 -5.29 -12.86 11.15
CA LYS A 210 -4.94 -13.48 12.43
C LYS A 210 -3.45 -13.34 12.68
N VAL A 211 -3.08 -13.11 13.92
CA VAL A 211 -1.68 -13.14 14.36
C VAL A 211 -1.52 -14.30 15.32
N MET A 212 -0.48 -15.12 15.10
CA MET A 212 -0.18 -16.24 15.99
C MET A 212 0.45 -15.69 17.27
N ALA A 213 -0.30 -15.68 18.37
CA ALA A 213 0.18 -15.26 19.68
C ALA A 213 1.02 -16.36 20.35
N ALA A 214 1.73 -16.01 21.42
CA ALA A 214 2.63 -16.90 22.15
C ALA A 214 1.98 -18.17 22.70
N GLU A 215 0.65 -18.16 22.85
CA GLU A 215 -0.13 -19.31 23.32
C GLU A 215 -0.74 -20.15 22.19
N ASN A 216 -0.31 -19.96 20.93
CA ASN A 216 -0.88 -20.62 19.75
C ASN A 216 -2.38 -20.35 19.50
N ILE A 217 -2.97 -19.35 20.15
CA ILE A 217 -4.34 -18.91 19.89
C ILE A 217 -4.29 -17.81 18.81
N PRO A 218 -4.90 -18.02 17.63
CA PRO A 218 -4.93 -17.00 16.58
C PRO A 218 -5.89 -15.88 16.99
N GLU A 219 -5.34 -14.73 17.38
CA GLU A 219 -6.13 -13.55 17.73
C GLU A 219 -6.26 -12.61 16.54
N ASN A 220 -7.40 -11.90 16.46
CA ASN A 220 -7.58 -10.83 15.49
C ASN A 220 -7.15 -9.51 16.12
N PRO A 221 -5.99 -8.95 15.71
CA PRO A 221 -5.52 -7.69 16.27
C PRO A 221 -6.33 -6.48 15.79
N LEU A 222 -7.12 -6.61 14.72
CA LEU A 222 -7.83 -5.51 14.08
C LEU A 222 -9.24 -5.36 14.65
N LYS A 223 -9.45 -4.29 15.42
CA LYS A 223 -10.72 -4.00 16.11
C LYS A 223 -11.40 -2.74 15.57
N PHE A 224 -10.63 -1.66 15.44
CA PHE A 224 -11.16 -0.35 15.05
C PHE A 224 -10.43 0.20 13.83
N LEU A 225 -11.17 0.63 12.81
CA LEU A 225 -10.62 1.46 11.75
C LEU A 225 -10.45 2.89 12.29
N TYR A 226 -9.28 3.48 12.07
CA TYR A 226 -9.01 4.86 12.43
C TYR A 226 -10.11 5.80 11.89
N PRO A 227 -10.62 6.75 12.69
CA PRO A 227 -10.14 7.11 14.03
C PRO A 227 -10.68 6.27 15.21
N ASP A 228 -11.86 5.67 15.09
CA ASP A 228 -12.59 4.99 16.18
C ASP A 228 -13.77 4.13 15.67
N THR A 229 -13.83 3.81 14.38
CA THR A 229 -14.95 3.08 13.78
C THR A 229 -14.76 1.58 13.96
N PRO A 230 -15.72 0.82 14.52
CA PRO A 230 -15.59 -0.63 14.61
C PRO A 230 -15.38 -1.27 13.24
N LYS A 231 -14.46 -2.24 13.15
CA LYS A 231 -14.10 -2.90 11.89
C LYS A 231 -15.32 -3.43 11.13
N ASP A 232 -16.23 -4.11 11.81
CA ASP A 232 -17.40 -4.71 11.17
C ASP A 232 -18.45 -3.67 10.74
N VAL A 233 -18.43 -2.48 11.33
CA VAL A 233 -19.24 -1.35 10.85
C VAL A 233 -18.63 -0.77 9.56
N ALA A 234 -17.30 -0.63 9.51
CA ALA A 234 -16.60 -0.09 8.34
C ALA A 234 -16.59 -1.05 7.15
N PHE A 235 -16.30 -2.34 7.38
CA PHE A 235 -16.07 -3.33 6.33
C PHE A 235 -17.20 -4.35 6.17
N GLY A 236 -18.15 -4.43 7.12
CA GLY A 236 -19.17 -5.49 7.16
C GLY A 236 -20.00 -5.61 5.89
N ARG A 237 -20.28 -4.48 5.23
CA ARG A 237 -21.02 -4.44 3.96
C ARG A 237 -20.25 -5.01 2.77
N TYR A 238 -18.94 -5.19 2.91
CA TYR A 238 -18.03 -5.65 1.86
C TYR A 238 -17.53 -7.06 2.09
N TYR A 239 -17.86 -7.67 3.23
CA TYR A 239 -17.51 -9.07 3.47
C TYR A 239 -18.23 -9.95 2.48
N SER A 240 -17.47 -10.89 1.90
CA SER A 240 -18.07 -11.95 1.11
C SER A 240 -19.03 -12.71 2.03
N ARG A 241 -20.32 -12.68 1.69
CA ARG A 241 -21.27 -13.58 2.34
C ARG A 241 -20.84 -15.00 1.97
N PRO A 242 -20.91 -15.96 2.89
CA PRO A 242 -20.98 -17.35 2.49
C PRO A 242 -22.03 -17.43 1.38
N THR A 243 -21.64 -17.91 0.20
CA THR A 243 -22.59 -18.40 -0.78
C THR A 243 -23.39 -19.49 -0.07
N ASP A 244 -24.55 -19.12 0.48
CA ASP A 244 -25.64 -20.05 0.65
C ASP A 244 -25.94 -20.51 -0.77
N VAL A 245 -25.40 -21.67 -1.12
CA VAL A 245 -26.02 -22.52 -2.11
C VAL A 245 -27.47 -22.64 -1.66
N SER A 246 -28.34 -21.98 -2.40
CA SER A 246 -29.78 -22.19 -2.44
C SER A 246 -30.10 -23.61 -1.97
N GLU A 247 -30.95 -23.72 -0.95
CA GLU A 247 -31.46 -24.97 -0.42
C GLU A 247 -31.67 -25.98 -1.56
N PRO A 248 -31.14 -27.22 -1.44
CA PRO A 248 -31.37 -28.21 -2.47
C PRO A 248 -32.88 -28.41 -2.55
N MET A 249 -33.48 -28.10 -3.69
CA MET A 249 -34.78 -28.66 -4.01
C MET A 249 -34.63 -30.18 -3.90
N ASP A 250 -35.37 -30.77 -2.97
CA ASP A 250 -35.43 -32.20 -2.73
C ASP A 250 -35.61 -32.95 -4.05
N LEU A 251 -34.55 -33.61 -4.50
CA LEU A 251 -34.61 -34.67 -5.49
C LEU A 251 -33.71 -35.81 -5.00
N ASP A 252 -34.37 -36.88 -4.56
CA ASP A 252 -33.80 -38.17 -4.19
C ASP A 252 -32.64 -38.59 -5.11
N GLY A 253 -31.41 -38.66 -4.56
CA GLY A 253 -30.21 -39.13 -5.25
C GLY A 253 -29.02 -39.32 -4.30
N PRO A 254 -28.18 -40.35 -4.47
CA PRO A 254 -27.28 -40.82 -3.41
C PRO A 254 -26.06 -39.92 -3.21
N LYS A 255 -25.87 -39.49 -1.95
CA LYS A 255 -24.64 -38.96 -1.32
C LYS A 255 -23.86 -37.94 -2.18
N ALA A 256 -24.33 -36.68 -2.13
CA ALA A 256 -23.50 -35.54 -2.50
C ALA A 256 -22.20 -35.56 -1.67
N THR A 257 -21.08 -35.61 -2.37
CA THR A 257 -19.73 -35.50 -1.79
C THR A 257 -19.59 -34.13 -1.13
N GLY A 258 -19.69 -34.10 0.20
CA GLY A 258 -19.52 -32.89 1.01
C GLY A 258 -18.08 -32.41 0.98
N TYR A 259 -17.74 -31.55 0.01
CA TYR A 259 -16.46 -30.84 0.02
C TYR A 259 -16.42 -29.87 1.22
N ILE A 260 -15.34 -29.92 2.00
CA ILE A 260 -15.12 -28.99 3.11
C ILE A 260 -14.85 -27.61 2.52
N LYS A 261 -15.69 -26.64 2.87
CA LYS A 261 -15.47 -25.24 2.50
C LYS A 261 -14.20 -24.73 3.15
N THR A 262 -13.27 -24.23 2.35
CA THR A 262 -12.03 -23.59 2.81
C THR A 262 -12.06 -22.10 2.50
N GLU A 263 -11.50 -21.29 3.40
CA GLU A 263 -11.33 -19.86 3.21
C GLU A 263 -9.84 -19.52 3.38
N LEU A 264 -9.30 -18.71 2.47
CA LEU A 264 -7.93 -18.23 2.58
C LEU A 264 -7.86 -17.18 3.68
N ILE A 265 -6.92 -17.36 4.59
CA ILE A 265 -6.66 -16.44 5.70
C ILE A 265 -5.25 -15.89 5.59
N SER A 266 -5.08 -14.59 5.83
CA SER A 266 -3.76 -14.01 5.95
C SER A 266 -3.32 -14.07 7.42
N VAL A 267 -2.16 -14.68 7.66
CA VAL A 267 -1.60 -14.88 8.99
C VAL A 267 -0.21 -14.28 9.04
N SER A 268 0.09 -13.52 10.09
CA SER A 268 1.47 -13.13 10.39
C SER A 268 2.00 -13.90 11.59
N GLU A 269 3.22 -14.42 11.45
CA GLU A 269 3.96 -15.05 12.54
C GLU A 269 4.63 -13.97 13.41
N VAL A 270 4.51 -14.08 14.73
CA VAL A 270 5.28 -13.24 15.66
C VAL A 270 6.69 -13.82 15.77
N HIS A 271 7.71 -12.97 15.59
CA HIS A 271 9.11 -13.39 15.66
C HIS A 271 9.42 -14.06 17.02
N PRO A 272 10.13 -15.21 17.06
CA PRO A 272 10.32 -15.99 18.28
C PRO A 272 11.01 -15.23 19.42
N SER A 273 11.79 -14.18 19.13
CA SER A 273 12.37 -13.30 20.16
C SER A 273 11.36 -12.45 20.94
N ARG A 274 10.08 -12.40 20.53
CA ARG A 274 8.98 -11.79 21.28
C ARG A 274 8.14 -12.83 22.05
N LEU A 275 8.43 -14.11 21.88
CA LEU A 275 7.91 -15.18 22.72
C LEU A 275 8.75 -15.24 24.00
N THR A 276 8.69 -14.19 24.83
CA THR A 276 9.40 -14.13 26.11
C THR A 276 8.84 -15.11 27.16
N THR A 277 8.03 -16.08 26.76
CA THR A 277 7.49 -17.12 27.66
C THR A 277 8.20 -18.46 27.54
N ALA A 278 8.96 -18.74 26.47
CA ALA A 278 9.69 -20.01 26.35
C ALA A 278 11.08 -19.98 26.99
N ASP A 279 11.82 -18.86 26.87
CA ASP A 279 13.14 -18.73 27.48
C ASP A 279 13.11 -18.57 29.01
N SER A 280 11.95 -18.18 29.58
CA SER A 280 11.73 -18.12 31.03
C SER A 280 11.29 -19.45 31.66
N LEU A 281 11.12 -20.51 30.85
CA LEU A 281 10.77 -21.85 31.31
C LEU A 281 11.92 -22.85 31.15
N LEU A 282 13.13 -22.38 30.85
CA LEU A 282 14.30 -23.26 30.90
C LEU A 282 14.44 -23.76 32.34
N PRO A 283 14.50 -25.09 32.57
CA PRO A 283 14.78 -25.62 33.89
C PRO A 283 16.12 -25.03 34.34
N MET A 284 16.14 -24.41 35.53
CA MET A 284 17.36 -23.88 36.12
C MET A 284 18.46 -24.94 36.05
N SER A 285 19.69 -24.52 35.76
CA SER A 285 20.81 -25.47 35.76
C SER A 285 20.97 -26.07 37.17
N PRO A 286 21.48 -27.32 37.29
CA PRO A 286 21.71 -27.94 38.60
C PRO A 286 22.56 -27.07 39.54
N ASP A 287 23.47 -26.28 38.98
CA ASP A 287 24.36 -25.38 39.73
C ASP A 287 23.62 -24.15 40.26
N GLU A 288 22.69 -23.58 39.49
CA GLU A 288 21.84 -22.45 39.94
C GLU A 288 20.86 -22.88 41.02
N TYR A 289 20.28 -24.08 40.88
CA TYR A 289 19.40 -24.67 41.88
C TYR A 289 20.15 -24.93 43.21
N ALA A 290 21.35 -25.50 43.15
CA ALA A 290 22.17 -25.74 44.34
C ALA A 290 22.64 -24.44 45.03
N HIS A 291 22.78 -23.34 44.27
CA HIS A 291 23.08 -22.03 44.82
C HIS A 291 21.89 -21.41 45.57
N LEU A 292 20.68 -21.60 45.05
CA LEU A 292 19.45 -21.13 45.70
C LEU A 292 19.13 -21.94 46.96
N GLU A 293 19.32 -23.27 46.96
CA GLU A 293 19.16 -24.09 48.17
C GLU A 293 20.07 -23.66 49.32
N ARG A 294 21.27 -23.14 49.01
CA ARG A 294 22.20 -22.61 50.03
C ARG A 294 21.80 -21.23 50.58
N LEU A 295 20.91 -20.52 49.89
CA LEU A 295 20.45 -19.18 50.27
C LEU A 295 19.09 -19.19 50.99
N VAL A 296 18.38 -20.32 50.97
CA VAL A 296 17.11 -20.50 51.68
C VAL A 296 17.41 -20.98 53.11
N PRO A 297 17.05 -20.22 54.17
CA PRO A 297 17.14 -20.72 55.53
C PRO A 297 16.23 -21.93 55.72
N GLU A 298 16.75 -23.02 56.31
CA GLU A 298 15.97 -24.22 56.65
C GLU A 298 14.74 -23.84 57.50
N GLY A 299 13.53 -24.04 56.97
CA GLY A 299 12.30 -23.85 57.74
C GLY A 299 11.04 -23.45 56.99
N LEU A 300 11.02 -23.32 55.65
CA LEU A 300 9.82 -22.88 54.92
C LEU A 300 9.18 -23.92 53.98
N MET A 301 9.69 -25.16 53.94
CA MET A 301 9.17 -26.22 53.05
C MET A 301 8.18 -27.21 53.72
N ASP A 302 7.86 -27.06 55.00
CA ASP A 302 6.99 -28.02 55.71
C ASP A 302 5.48 -27.68 55.69
N SER A 303 5.01 -26.81 54.79
CA SER A 303 3.59 -26.37 54.79
C SER A 303 2.72 -26.80 53.60
N TYR A 304 3.22 -27.65 52.69
CA TYR A 304 2.41 -28.14 51.55
C TYR A 304 2.42 -29.66 51.39
N SER A 305 2.15 -30.37 52.48
CA SER A 305 1.65 -31.75 52.40
C SER A 305 0.55 -31.96 53.43
N ASN A 306 -0.68 -31.64 53.02
CA ASN A 306 -1.90 -32.31 53.41
C ASN A 306 -2.96 -32.11 52.32
#